data_AF-A0A1Y2VHE7-F1
#
_entry.id   AF-A0A1Y2VHE7-F1
#
_cell.length_a   1.000
_cell.length_b   1.000
_cell.length_c   1.000
_cell.angle_alpha   90.00
_cell.angle_beta   90.00
_cell.angle_gamma   90.00
#
_symmetry.space_group_name_H-M   'P 1'
#
loop_
_entity.id
_entity.type
_entity.pdbx_description
1 polymer ?
#
loop_
_entity_poly.entity_id
_entity_poly.type
_entity_poly.pdbx_seq_one_letter_code
_entity_poly.pdbx_strand_id
1 'polypeptide(L)'
;MCFGMAGKRVPIRRLLTLTFPSEVSNRGATVGHVRFLARRCIHSTALRHTDGVFRGLSDNRLPMPWIEAWRLQQEGKNVASDEARSQERDLTPKKMSDSYHRVVLPLGRDPWLSDTYINSSGHIRLGTIFMDLDALSGIIVYKHTGPGVTTVTAALDRITIAHPLTEICDLEYSGQVTYASGRSSVEITCRVARARDEGEPSKPEDVLLTCTFTMVALDPTTKKPVNIPRLICSTPEEEKIFKAGEAKALAKKKNLKTSLLETEPNDPESALIHKIWLRQLAYHDPNNALRQPTNVIAMSRTQLSTASIMQPQYRNRHQTMIFGGFHLKQTFELAFCCAASFAHARPTFISADPCTFRNPVPVGSVLYLTATIVYTDPPILEEDGSEPKQKDPKNPVTRLHVRVDSKVRDVEHGNAKPTGQFNYTFSVPKDVKVLPHTYQEYMMYIDARRRVRLGDVQDRLDHTDSEIHKLQSVDNINLTE
;
A
#
# COMPACT_ATOMS: atom_id res chain seq x y z
N MET A 1 10.52 32.04 59.00
CA MET A 1 10.02 33.36 58.55
C MET A 1 9.01 33.07 57.44
N CYS A 2 7.68 32.89 57.67
CA CYS A 2 6.64 33.88 58.06
C CYS A 2 6.80 35.19 57.27
N PHE A 3 5.89 35.70 56.44
CA PHE A 3 4.41 35.80 56.40
C PHE A 3 3.95 35.74 54.91
N GLY A 4 2.70 35.52 54.47
CA GLY A 4 1.38 35.61 55.10
C GLY A 4 0.49 36.68 54.40
N MET A 5 -0.68 36.26 53.91
CA MET A 5 -1.91 37.04 53.56
C MET A 5 -1.98 37.78 52.21
N ALA A 6 -3.13 38.08 51.59
CA ALA A 6 -4.48 37.51 51.43
C ALA A 6 -5.33 38.59 50.70
N GLY A 7 -6.30 38.21 49.84
CA GLY A 7 -7.59 38.92 49.79
C GLY A 7 -8.11 39.57 48.49
N LYS A 8 -9.23 38.99 48.01
CA LYS A 8 -10.50 39.62 47.51
C LYS A 8 -10.47 40.39 46.16
N ARG A 9 -11.15 39.94 45.08
CA ARG A 9 -12.61 39.86 44.73
C ARG A 9 -13.19 41.12 44.01
N VAL A 10 -13.34 41.01 42.68
CA VAL A 10 -14.46 41.39 41.72
C VAL A 10 -15.04 42.84 41.71
N PRO A 11 -15.97 43.27 40.79
CA PRO A 11 -16.26 43.08 39.35
C PRO A 11 -16.47 44.43 38.56
N ILE A 12 -17.04 44.36 37.33
CA ILE A 12 -18.01 45.29 36.64
C ILE A 12 -17.42 45.98 35.37
N ARG A 13 -17.81 45.66 34.12
CA ARG A 13 -19.04 45.86 33.31
C ARG A 13 -19.10 47.21 32.53
N ARG A 14 -19.40 47.10 31.23
CA ARG A 14 -20.11 48.05 30.32
C ARG A 14 -19.35 49.33 29.91
N LEU A 15 -19.60 50.02 28.79
CA LEU A 15 -20.28 49.90 27.48
C LEU A 15 -20.04 51.28 26.79
N LEU A 16 -20.27 51.41 25.48
CA LEU A 16 -20.57 52.67 24.72
C LEU A 16 -19.36 53.56 24.35
N THR A 17 -18.97 53.62 23.06
CA THR A 17 -19.49 54.45 21.93
C THR A 17 -19.26 55.95 22.07
N LEU A 18 -19.26 56.62 20.91
CA LEU A 18 -19.19 58.07 20.61
C LEU A 18 -17.76 58.45 20.18
N THR A 19 -17.49 59.22 19.12
CA THR A 19 -18.33 60.04 18.23
C THR A 19 -17.40 60.57 17.13
N PHE A 20 -17.93 60.75 15.92
CA PHE A 20 -17.34 61.65 14.92
C PHE A 20 -17.45 63.11 15.38
N PRO A 21 -16.57 63.99 14.89
CA PRO A 21 -17.00 65.32 14.51
C PRO A 21 -16.71 65.62 13.04
N SER A 22 -17.73 66.18 12.40
CA SER A 22 -17.73 66.88 11.13
C SER A 22 -17.39 68.36 11.34
N GLU A 23 -16.60 68.97 10.47
CA GLU A 23 -16.81 70.37 10.07
C GLU A 23 -16.09 70.70 8.75
N VAL A 24 -16.61 71.76 8.11
CA VAL A 24 -16.64 72.03 6.68
C VAL A 24 -15.69 73.20 6.31
N SER A 25 -15.12 73.18 5.10
CA SER A 25 -15.23 74.26 4.08
C SER A 25 -13.95 74.57 3.26
N ASN A 26 -14.07 74.23 1.97
CA ASN A 26 -13.73 74.99 0.76
C ASN A 26 -12.29 75.31 0.25
N ARG A 27 -12.18 75.01 -1.06
CA ARG A 27 -11.39 75.60 -2.17
C ARG A 27 -9.95 75.12 -2.40
N GLY A 28 -9.73 74.67 -3.66
CA GLY A 28 -8.42 74.65 -4.30
C GLY A 28 -8.20 73.42 -5.18
N ALA A 29 -8.51 73.53 -6.46
CA ALA A 29 -8.18 72.54 -7.46
C ALA A 29 -6.66 72.46 -7.66
N THR A 30 -6.06 71.27 -7.58
CA THR A 30 -4.91 70.88 -8.39
C THR A 30 -4.75 69.35 -8.38
N VAL A 31 -4.52 68.84 -9.58
CA VAL A 31 -4.28 67.45 -9.99
C VAL A 31 -3.26 66.76 -9.10
N GLY A 32 -3.65 65.62 -8.53
CA GLY A 32 -2.75 64.70 -7.83
C GLY A 32 -3.20 63.26 -8.07
N HIS A 33 -2.42 62.50 -8.82
CA HIS A 33 -2.61 61.07 -9.04
C HIS A 33 -2.64 60.32 -7.71
N VAL A 34 -3.83 60.00 -7.21
CA VAL A 34 -4.00 59.00 -6.16
C VAL A 34 -4.11 57.65 -6.86
N ARG A 35 -3.00 56.90 -6.83
CA ARG A 35 -3.00 55.47 -7.13
C ARG A 35 -4.05 54.81 -6.25
N PHE A 36 -5.14 54.32 -6.86
CA PHE A 36 -6.01 53.36 -6.20
C PHE A 36 -5.12 52.19 -5.75
N LEU A 37 -4.95 52.04 -4.44
CA LEU A 37 -4.42 50.82 -3.86
C LEU A 37 -5.36 49.71 -4.29
N ALA A 38 -4.96 48.97 -5.32
CA ALA A 38 -5.63 47.76 -5.75
C ALA A 38 -5.84 46.91 -4.50
N ARG A 39 -7.11 46.67 -4.14
CA ARG A 39 -7.47 45.65 -3.17
C ARG A 39 -6.68 44.41 -3.57
N ARG A 40 -5.79 43.95 -2.70
CA ARG A 40 -5.15 42.64 -2.86
C ARG A 40 -6.28 41.63 -2.79
N CYS A 41 -6.85 41.31 -3.94
CA CYS A 41 -7.70 40.15 -4.10
C CYS A 41 -6.78 38.97 -3.75
N ILE A 42 -7.05 38.34 -2.61
CA ILE A 42 -6.52 37.03 -2.30
C ILE A 42 -7.03 36.18 -3.45
N HIS A 43 -6.16 35.90 -4.42
CA HIS A 43 -6.50 35.01 -5.50
C HIS A 43 -6.74 33.68 -4.81
N SER A 44 -7.99 33.21 -4.81
CA SER A 44 -8.25 31.81 -4.54
C SER A 44 -7.49 31.06 -5.62
N THR A 45 -6.38 30.42 -5.25
CA THR A 45 -5.81 29.37 -6.06
C THR A 45 -6.98 28.46 -6.47
N ALA A 46 -7.12 28.19 -7.77
CA ALA A 46 -8.03 27.15 -8.25
C ALA A 46 -7.86 25.91 -7.35
N LEU A 47 -8.97 25.23 -7.04
CA LEU A 47 -8.99 23.99 -6.25
C LEU A 47 -7.85 23.09 -6.72
N ARG A 48 -6.74 23.10 -5.98
CA ARG A 48 -5.59 22.25 -6.28
C ARG A 48 -6.09 20.84 -6.02
N HIS A 49 -6.33 20.10 -7.10
CA HIS A 49 -6.78 18.72 -7.06
C HIS A 49 -5.80 17.93 -6.20
N THR A 50 -6.32 17.35 -5.12
CA THR A 50 -5.53 16.71 -4.05
C THR A 50 -4.94 15.38 -4.53
N ASP A 51 -3.72 15.09 -4.05
CA ASP A 51 -3.14 13.75 -3.96
C ASP A 51 -4.19 12.77 -3.37
N GLY A 52 -4.56 11.73 -4.12
CA GLY A 52 -5.68 10.85 -3.81
C GLY A 52 -5.95 9.82 -4.90
N VAL A 53 -6.89 8.90 -4.67
CA VAL A 53 -7.28 7.88 -5.64
C VAL A 53 -8.01 8.49 -6.83
N PHE A 54 -7.89 7.88 -8.01
CA PHE A 54 -8.60 8.27 -9.21
C PHE A 54 -10.09 8.57 -8.97
N ARG A 55 -10.58 9.68 -9.55
CA ARG A 55 -12.00 10.08 -9.44
C ARG A 55 -12.97 9.06 -10.01
N GLY A 56 -12.60 8.35 -11.08
CA GLY A 56 -13.44 7.27 -11.65
C GLY A 56 -13.55 6.04 -10.74
N LEU A 57 -12.65 5.91 -9.76
CA LEU A 57 -12.76 4.95 -8.65
C LEU A 57 -13.30 5.60 -7.37
N SER A 58 -13.62 6.90 -7.40
CA SER A 58 -14.10 7.67 -6.27
C SER A 58 -15.59 7.87 -6.36
N ASP A 59 -16.32 6.85 -5.96
CA ASP A 59 -17.78 6.84 -5.95
C ASP A 59 -18.29 7.37 -4.60
N ASN A 60 -18.85 8.58 -4.54
CA ASN A 60 -19.61 9.15 -3.39
C ASN A 60 -19.06 8.78 -1.99
N ARG A 61 -17.73 8.87 -1.81
CA ARG A 61 -16.98 8.02 -0.86
C ARG A 61 -17.24 8.22 0.62
N LEU A 62 -17.81 9.35 0.99
CA LEU A 62 -17.93 9.73 2.38
C LEU A 62 -19.36 10.17 2.59
N PRO A 63 -20.20 9.34 3.22
CA PRO A 63 -21.59 9.69 3.47
C PRO A 63 -21.72 11.01 4.25
N MET A 64 -20.70 11.35 5.03
CA MET A 64 -20.65 12.58 5.82
C MET A 64 -19.23 13.20 5.88
N PRO A 65 -19.13 14.54 6.01
CA PRO A 65 -17.88 15.24 6.25
C PRO A 65 -17.18 14.80 7.54
N TRP A 66 -15.84 14.88 7.57
CA TRP A 66 -15.06 14.53 8.77
C TRP A 66 -15.48 15.32 10.01
N ILE A 67 -15.87 16.59 9.87
CA ILE A 67 -16.26 17.42 11.01
C ILE A 67 -17.51 16.89 11.73
N GLU A 68 -18.44 16.29 10.99
CA GLU A 68 -19.63 15.67 11.56
C GLU A 68 -19.28 14.32 12.19
N ALA A 69 -18.44 13.53 11.52
CA ALA A 69 -17.93 12.27 12.04
C ALA A 69 -17.20 12.47 13.38
N TRP A 70 -16.36 13.51 13.44
CA TRP A 70 -15.62 13.90 14.62
C TRP A 70 -16.55 14.36 15.75
N ARG A 71 -17.62 15.12 15.45
CA ARG A 71 -18.63 15.50 16.46
C ARG A 71 -19.34 14.28 17.04
N LEU A 72 -19.79 13.35 16.20
CA LEU A 72 -20.41 12.10 16.67
C LEU A 72 -19.46 11.29 17.56
N GLN A 73 -18.18 11.24 17.18
CA GLN A 73 -17.16 10.57 17.98
C GLN A 73 -16.96 11.23 19.36
N GLN A 74 -17.01 12.56 19.44
CA GLN A 74 -16.94 13.31 20.71
C GLN A 74 -18.17 13.06 21.60
N GLU A 75 -19.35 12.89 21.00
CA GLU A 75 -20.59 12.53 21.70
C GLU A 75 -20.62 11.07 22.17
N GLY A 76 -19.57 10.28 21.92
CA GLY A 76 -19.53 8.85 22.22
C GLY A 76 -20.44 8.00 21.34
N LYS A 77 -21.01 8.57 20.27
CA LYS A 77 -21.79 7.85 19.26
C LYS A 77 -20.84 7.23 18.25
N ASN A 78 -21.05 5.95 17.92
CA ASN A 78 -20.29 5.32 16.86
C ASN A 78 -20.78 5.91 15.51
N VAL A 79 -19.90 6.58 14.76
CA VAL A 79 -20.22 7.14 13.43
C VAL A 79 -20.81 6.08 12.48
N ALA A 80 -20.42 4.82 12.68
CA ALA A 80 -20.93 3.68 11.91
C ALA A 80 -22.35 3.21 12.30
N SER A 81 -22.96 3.75 13.37
CA SER A 81 -24.23 3.25 13.92
C SER A 81 -25.49 3.88 13.32
N ASP A 82 -25.44 5.13 12.85
CA ASP A 82 -26.66 5.83 12.41
C ASP A 82 -27.08 5.46 10.97
N GLU A 83 -26.14 5.12 10.08
CA GLU A 83 -26.45 4.59 8.74
C GLU A 83 -26.77 3.09 8.75
N ALA A 84 -26.25 2.35 9.73
CA ALA A 84 -26.42 0.91 9.86
C ALA A 84 -27.59 0.54 10.79
N ARG A 85 -28.68 1.32 10.78
CA ARG A 85 -29.96 0.86 11.34
C ARG A 85 -30.39 -0.37 10.55
N SER A 86 -30.08 -1.55 11.10
CA SER A 86 -30.70 -2.86 10.86
C SER A 86 -31.41 -3.00 9.52
N GLN A 87 -30.70 -2.79 8.40
CA GLN A 87 -31.20 -3.26 7.13
C GLN A 87 -31.06 -4.78 7.16
N GLU A 88 -32.16 -5.47 6.87
CA GLU A 88 -32.17 -6.91 6.76
C GLU A 88 -31.15 -7.30 5.68
N ARG A 89 -30.12 -8.06 6.08
CA ARG A 89 -28.98 -8.33 5.21
C ARG A 89 -29.42 -9.34 4.16
N ASP A 90 -29.32 -8.95 2.91
CA ASP A 90 -29.51 -9.86 1.80
C ASP A 90 -28.30 -10.80 1.69
N LEU A 91 -28.52 -12.06 2.06
CA LEU A 91 -27.54 -13.15 1.95
C LEU A 91 -27.79 -14.03 0.73
N THR A 92 -28.63 -13.58 -0.21
CA THR A 92 -28.83 -14.30 -1.46
C THR A 92 -27.50 -14.49 -2.16
N PRO A 93 -27.18 -15.72 -2.61
CA PRO A 93 -25.93 -15.97 -3.29
C PRO A 93 -25.82 -15.14 -4.59
N LYS A 94 -24.63 -14.66 -4.90
CA LYS A 94 -24.35 -13.79 -6.05
C LYS A 94 -23.38 -14.44 -7.04
N LYS A 95 -23.44 -14.01 -8.29
CA LYS A 95 -22.52 -14.45 -9.36
C LYS A 95 -21.27 -13.57 -9.39
N MET A 96 -20.20 -14.04 -10.03
CA MET A 96 -18.98 -13.24 -10.21
C MET A 96 -19.26 -11.93 -10.97
N SER A 97 -20.12 -12.02 -12.01
CA SER A 97 -20.58 -10.90 -12.83
C SER A 97 -21.21 -9.75 -12.03
N ASP A 98 -21.91 -10.07 -10.94
CA ASP A 98 -22.64 -9.07 -10.14
C ASP A 98 -21.68 -8.12 -9.41
N SER A 99 -20.48 -8.62 -9.12
CA SER A 99 -19.40 -7.87 -8.47
C SER A 99 -18.44 -7.21 -9.46
N TYR A 100 -18.52 -7.55 -10.75
CA TYR A 100 -17.57 -7.08 -11.76
C TYR A 100 -17.59 -5.55 -11.88
N HIS A 101 -16.41 -4.97 -11.99
CA HIS A 101 -16.26 -3.54 -12.23
C HIS A 101 -15.06 -3.28 -13.14
N ARG A 102 -15.25 -2.37 -14.11
CA ARG A 102 -14.24 -1.92 -15.07
C ARG A 102 -14.25 -0.40 -15.09
N VAL A 103 -13.06 0.19 -15.03
CA VAL A 103 -12.82 1.63 -15.10
C VAL A 103 -11.57 1.87 -15.93
N VAL A 104 -11.62 2.85 -16.84
CA VAL A 104 -10.46 3.28 -17.63
C VAL A 104 -9.87 4.55 -17.02
N LEU A 105 -8.56 4.54 -16.84
CA LEU A 105 -7.74 5.64 -16.37
C LEU A 105 -7.03 6.28 -17.58
N PRO A 106 -7.47 7.46 -18.04
CA PRO A 106 -7.00 8.06 -19.30
C PRO A 106 -5.66 8.81 -19.13
N LEU A 107 -4.59 8.11 -18.76
CA LEU A 107 -3.26 8.72 -18.55
C LEU A 107 -2.62 9.28 -19.81
N GLY A 108 -2.90 8.69 -20.97
CA GLY A 108 -2.39 9.15 -22.26
C GLY A 108 -3.22 10.30 -22.83
N ARG A 109 -4.52 10.36 -22.54
CA ARG A 109 -5.42 11.41 -23.04
C ARG A 109 -5.46 12.67 -22.17
N ASP A 110 -5.24 12.54 -20.86
CA ASP A 110 -5.28 13.66 -19.90
C ASP A 110 -3.90 13.91 -19.26
N PRO A 111 -3.11 14.87 -19.77
CA PRO A 111 -1.80 15.21 -19.21
C PRO A 111 -1.85 15.67 -17.74
N TRP A 112 -2.89 16.39 -17.32
CA TRP A 112 -3.02 16.89 -15.95
C TRP A 112 -3.26 15.77 -14.95
N LEU A 113 -4.04 14.76 -15.36
CA LEU A 113 -4.18 13.53 -14.59
C LEU A 113 -2.85 12.78 -14.53
N SER A 114 -2.16 12.69 -15.66
CA SER A 114 -0.84 12.05 -15.80
C SER A 114 0.18 12.56 -14.77
N ASP A 115 0.23 13.86 -14.48
CA ASP A 115 1.12 14.46 -13.48
C ASP A 115 0.98 13.84 -12.07
N THR A 116 -0.20 13.31 -11.73
CA THR A 116 -0.42 12.66 -10.43
C THR A 116 0.07 11.21 -10.39
N TYR A 117 0.18 10.58 -11.57
CA TYR A 117 0.58 9.18 -11.74
C TYR A 117 2.00 8.99 -12.26
N ILE A 118 2.69 10.03 -12.72
CA ILE A 118 4.05 9.94 -13.27
C ILE A 118 5.07 10.46 -12.24
N ASN A 119 6.27 9.87 -12.24
CA ASN A 119 7.41 10.38 -11.47
C ASN A 119 8.31 11.30 -12.32
N SER A 120 9.29 11.95 -11.67
CA SER A 120 10.24 12.84 -12.35
C SER A 120 11.06 12.19 -13.48
N SER A 121 11.09 10.86 -13.57
CA SER A 121 11.75 10.11 -14.63
C SER A 121 10.80 9.64 -15.73
N GLY A 122 9.56 10.12 -15.78
CA GLY A 122 8.58 9.74 -16.81
C GLY A 122 7.96 8.35 -16.64
N HIS A 123 8.21 7.64 -15.54
CA HIS A 123 7.62 6.33 -15.28
C HIS A 123 6.41 6.43 -14.37
N ILE A 124 5.52 5.45 -14.46
CA ILE A 124 4.31 5.42 -13.63
C ILE A 124 4.65 5.11 -12.16
N ARG A 125 4.01 5.83 -11.25
CA ARG A 125 4.10 5.70 -9.79
C ARG A 125 3.24 4.52 -9.34
N LEU A 126 3.86 3.35 -9.24
CA LEU A 126 3.20 2.12 -8.79
C LEU A 126 2.53 2.25 -7.42
N GLY A 127 3.07 3.07 -6.51
CA GLY A 127 2.42 3.35 -5.22
C GLY A 127 1.01 3.93 -5.36
N THR A 128 0.79 4.81 -6.35
CA THR A 128 -0.53 5.36 -6.66
C THR A 128 -1.44 4.28 -7.25
N ILE A 129 -0.92 3.41 -8.13
CA ILE A 129 -1.70 2.27 -8.66
C ILE A 129 -2.14 1.33 -7.52
N PHE A 130 -1.26 1.00 -6.56
CA PHE A 130 -1.62 0.13 -5.43
C PHE A 130 -2.73 0.75 -4.57
N MET A 131 -2.69 2.07 -4.39
CA MET A 131 -3.74 2.80 -3.71
C MET A 131 -5.08 2.73 -4.45
N ASP A 132 -5.05 2.85 -5.79
CA ASP A 132 -6.23 2.74 -6.64
C ASP A 132 -6.81 1.32 -6.66
N LEU A 133 -5.95 0.30 -6.66
CA LEU A 133 -6.36 -1.12 -6.65
C LEU A 133 -7.09 -1.52 -5.37
N ASP A 134 -6.63 -1.03 -4.21
CA ASP A 134 -7.35 -1.22 -2.94
C ASP A 134 -8.72 -0.50 -2.96
N ALA A 135 -8.83 0.58 -3.73
CA ALA A 135 -10.08 1.34 -3.78
C ALA A 135 -11.09 0.67 -4.71
N LEU A 136 -10.60 0.14 -5.83
CA LEU A 136 -11.36 -0.74 -6.71
C LEU A 136 -11.88 -1.96 -5.95
N SER A 137 -11.04 -2.62 -5.14
CA SER A 137 -11.46 -3.76 -4.33
C SER A 137 -12.55 -3.38 -3.32
N GLY A 138 -12.47 -2.17 -2.75
CA GLY A 138 -13.51 -1.56 -1.92
C GLY A 138 -14.86 -1.37 -2.62
N ILE A 139 -14.87 -1.03 -3.91
CA ILE A 139 -16.11 -0.93 -4.71
C ILE A 139 -16.68 -2.33 -5.00
N ILE A 140 -15.83 -3.25 -5.45
CA ILE A 140 -16.22 -4.62 -5.81
C ILE A 140 -16.82 -5.35 -4.62
N VAL A 141 -16.16 -5.26 -3.44
CA VAL A 141 -16.69 -5.89 -2.22
C VAL A 141 -18.04 -5.29 -1.84
N TYR A 142 -18.22 -3.98 -2.03
CA TYR A 142 -19.47 -3.31 -1.68
C TYR A 142 -20.63 -3.73 -2.60
N LYS A 143 -20.38 -3.90 -3.91
CA LYS A 143 -21.37 -4.48 -4.84
C LYS A 143 -21.79 -5.89 -4.42
N HIS A 144 -20.83 -6.68 -3.92
CA HIS A 144 -21.07 -8.03 -3.45
C HIS A 144 -21.83 -8.07 -2.13
N THR A 145 -21.38 -7.36 -1.10
CA THR A 145 -21.97 -7.44 0.24
C THR A 145 -23.23 -6.61 0.41
N GLY A 146 -23.39 -5.54 -0.37
CA GLY A 146 -24.46 -4.57 -0.18
C GLY A 146 -24.24 -3.64 1.03
N PRO A 147 -25.22 -2.77 1.32
CA PRO A 147 -25.20 -1.87 2.47
C PRO A 147 -25.30 -2.63 3.81
N GLY A 148 -24.93 -1.97 4.92
CA GLY A 148 -25.10 -2.52 6.28
C GLY A 148 -23.94 -3.37 6.81
N VAL A 149 -22.82 -3.45 6.10
CA VAL A 149 -21.57 -4.04 6.59
C VAL A 149 -20.38 -3.10 6.43
N THR A 150 -19.45 -3.19 7.37
CA THR A 150 -18.18 -2.50 7.32
C THR A 150 -17.14 -3.39 6.66
N THR A 151 -16.73 -3.07 5.44
CA THR A 151 -15.65 -3.79 4.75
C THR A 151 -14.29 -3.15 5.02
N VAL A 152 -13.28 -3.99 5.29
CA VAL A 152 -11.88 -3.58 5.49
C VAL A 152 -10.92 -4.46 4.72
N THR A 153 -9.81 -3.90 4.27
CA THR A 153 -8.71 -4.64 3.65
C THR A 153 -7.95 -5.42 4.73
N ALA A 154 -7.99 -6.75 4.66
CA ALA A 154 -7.34 -7.61 5.65
C ALA A 154 -5.97 -8.10 5.16
N ALA A 155 -5.86 -8.39 3.87
CA ALA A 155 -4.59 -8.79 3.28
C ALA A 155 -4.55 -8.49 1.78
N LEU A 156 -3.35 -8.44 1.26
CA LEU A 156 -3.02 -8.37 -0.16
C LEU A 156 -2.10 -9.56 -0.44
N ASP A 157 -2.36 -10.33 -1.48
CA ASP A 157 -1.47 -11.41 -1.90
C ASP A 157 -0.37 -10.89 -2.82
N ARG A 158 0.45 -11.80 -3.37
CA ARG A 158 1.61 -11.43 -4.19
C ARG A 158 1.17 -10.57 -5.38
N ILE A 159 1.85 -9.44 -5.54
CA ILE A 159 1.73 -8.60 -6.74
C ILE A 159 2.89 -8.95 -7.66
N THR A 160 2.57 -9.37 -8.88
CA THR A 160 3.54 -9.62 -9.95
C THR A 160 3.30 -8.66 -11.11
N ILE A 161 4.41 -8.19 -11.72
CA ILE A 161 4.36 -7.47 -12.99
C ILE A 161 4.54 -8.51 -14.10
N ALA A 162 3.53 -8.65 -14.96
CA ALA A 162 3.62 -9.51 -16.13
C ALA A 162 4.37 -8.81 -17.27
N HIS A 163 3.93 -7.59 -17.61
CA HIS A 163 4.55 -6.77 -18.65
C HIS A 163 4.89 -5.39 -18.09
N PRO A 164 6.18 -5.00 -18.06
CA PRO A 164 6.60 -3.70 -17.54
C PRO A 164 5.98 -2.52 -18.30
N LEU A 165 5.53 -1.51 -17.55
CA LEU A 165 5.05 -0.24 -18.10
C LEU A 165 6.25 0.62 -18.55
N THR A 166 6.62 0.52 -19.83
CA THR A 166 7.68 1.35 -20.43
C THR A 166 7.17 2.68 -20.96
N GLU A 167 5.87 2.79 -21.22
CA GLU A 167 5.25 3.94 -21.86
C GLU A 167 4.03 4.41 -21.08
N ILE A 168 3.73 5.71 -21.20
CA ILE A 168 2.50 6.30 -20.67
C ILE A 168 1.37 5.91 -21.61
N CYS A 169 0.47 5.07 -21.13
CA CYS A 169 -0.72 4.65 -21.86
C CYS A 169 -1.94 4.70 -20.94
N ASP A 170 -3.13 4.77 -21.55
CA ASP A 170 -4.37 4.60 -20.81
C ASP A 170 -4.39 3.22 -20.15
N LEU A 171 -4.82 3.17 -18.88
CA LEU A 171 -4.84 1.94 -18.10
C LEU A 171 -6.28 1.52 -17.86
N GLU A 172 -6.56 0.23 -18.02
CA GLU A 172 -7.82 -0.38 -17.64
C GLU A 172 -7.67 -1.07 -16.29
N TYR A 173 -8.49 -0.65 -15.33
CA TYR A 173 -8.66 -1.32 -14.06
C TYR A 173 -9.92 -2.17 -14.12
N SER A 174 -9.78 -3.47 -13.87
CA SER A 174 -10.90 -4.39 -13.77
C SER A 174 -10.76 -5.32 -12.58
N GLY A 175 -11.88 -5.83 -12.07
CA GLY A 175 -11.84 -6.84 -11.02
C GLY A 175 -13.20 -7.41 -10.68
N GLN A 176 -13.17 -8.53 -9.97
CA GLN A 176 -14.36 -9.24 -9.50
C GLN A 176 -14.05 -10.09 -8.26
N VAL A 177 -15.09 -10.48 -7.53
CA VAL A 177 -14.98 -11.48 -6.47
C VAL A 177 -14.67 -12.84 -7.10
N THR A 178 -13.58 -13.46 -6.66
CA THR A 178 -13.14 -14.79 -7.16
C THR A 178 -13.42 -15.90 -6.17
N TYR A 179 -13.50 -15.59 -4.88
CA TYR A 179 -13.86 -16.57 -3.86
C TYR A 179 -14.59 -15.91 -2.68
N ALA A 180 -15.78 -16.43 -2.36
CA ALA A 180 -16.51 -16.08 -1.14
C ALA A 180 -17.29 -17.30 -0.62
N SER A 181 -16.87 -17.83 0.53
CA SER A 181 -17.46 -19.03 1.15
C SER A 181 -18.76 -18.78 1.92
N GLY A 182 -19.20 -17.51 2.01
CA GLY A 182 -20.35 -17.08 2.81
C GLY A 182 -20.06 -16.85 4.30
N ARG A 183 -18.79 -16.90 4.69
CA ARG A 183 -18.32 -16.42 5.99
C ARG A 183 -18.08 -14.90 5.91
N SER A 184 -17.02 -14.39 6.52
CA SER A 184 -16.72 -12.96 6.56
C SER A 184 -15.65 -12.50 5.56
N SER A 185 -14.90 -13.42 4.95
CA SER A 185 -13.81 -13.11 4.05
C SER A 185 -14.21 -13.21 2.58
N VAL A 186 -13.79 -12.25 1.78
CA VAL A 186 -13.94 -12.20 0.32
C VAL A 186 -12.57 -12.09 -0.32
N GLU A 187 -12.30 -12.90 -1.32
CA GLU A 187 -11.16 -12.75 -2.22
C GLU A 187 -11.60 -12.02 -3.49
N ILE A 188 -10.87 -10.98 -3.86
CA ILE A 188 -11.12 -10.13 -5.01
C ILE A 188 -9.88 -10.14 -5.88
N THR A 189 -10.02 -10.56 -7.13
CA THR A 189 -8.94 -10.42 -8.11
C THR A 189 -9.12 -9.11 -8.85
N CYS A 190 -8.10 -8.25 -8.76
CA CYS A 190 -8.00 -7.02 -9.54
C CYS A 190 -6.89 -7.17 -10.57
N ARG A 191 -7.11 -6.57 -11.73
CA ARG A 191 -6.20 -6.58 -12.86
C ARG A 191 -6.04 -5.16 -13.40
N VAL A 192 -4.79 -4.84 -13.74
CA VAL A 192 -4.42 -3.64 -14.48
C VAL A 192 -3.92 -4.06 -15.85
N ALA A 193 -4.51 -3.51 -16.90
CA ALA A 193 -4.11 -3.76 -18.27
C ALA A 193 -3.91 -2.46 -19.05
N ARG A 194 -3.17 -2.51 -20.16
CA ARG A 194 -3.18 -1.43 -21.14
C ARG A 194 -4.59 -1.34 -21.73
N ALA A 195 -5.19 -0.16 -21.69
CA ALA A 195 -6.52 0.05 -22.26
C ALA A 195 -6.43 -0.01 -23.79
N ARG A 196 -7.40 -0.72 -24.40
CA ARG A 196 -7.64 -0.74 -25.85
C ARG A 196 -8.76 0.25 -26.19
N ASP A 197 -9.05 0.38 -27.49
CA ASP A 197 -10.16 1.21 -27.98
C ASP A 197 -11.51 0.79 -27.37
N GLU A 198 -12.45 1.74 -27.37
CA GLU A 198 -13.73 1.60 -26.67
C GLU A 198 -14.50 0.35 -27.11
N GLY A 199 -14.69 -0.58 -26.18
CA GLY A 199 -15.51 -1.80 -26.37
C GLY A 199 -14.71 -3.09 -26.46
N GLU A 200 -13.41 -3.05 -26.74
CA GLU A 200 -12.59 -4.26 -26.75
C GLU A 200 -12.14 -4.64 -25.33
N PRO A 201 -12.22 -5.92 -24.94
CA PRO A 201 -11.64 -6.39 -23.69
C PRO A 201 -10.10 -6.47 -23.81
N SER A 202 -9.41 -6.21 -22.70
CA SER A 202 -7.96 -6.34 -22.62
C SER A 202 -7.51 -7.78 -22.92
N LYS A 203 -6.50 -7.96 -23.78
CA LYS A 203 -5.90 -9.28 -24.07
C LYS A 203 -4.91 -9.70 -22.99
N PRO A 204 -4.52 -10.98 -22.91
CA PRO A 204 -3.51 -11.45 -21.95
C PRO A 204 -2.14 -10.74 -22.08
N GLU A 205 -1.78 -10.31 -23.28
CA GLU A 205 -0.56 -9.53 -23.53
C GLU A 205 -0.61 -8.11 -22.94
N ASP A 206 -1.81 -7.56 -22.75
CA ASP A 206 -1.99 -6.24 -22.16
C ASP A 206 -1.96 -6.28 -20.63
N VAL A 207 -1.94 -7.46 -19.98
CA VAL A 207 -1.89 -7.52 -18.50
C VAL A 207 -0.59 -6.89 -18.05
N LEU A 208 -0.68 -5.86 -17.23
CA LEU A 208 0.49 -5.25 -16.61
C LEU A 208 0.71 -5.86 -15.24
N LEU A 209 -0.37 -5.96 -14.47
CA LEU A 209 -0.33 -6.39 -13.09
C LEU A 209 -1.63 -7.11 -12.71
N THR A 210 -1.48 -8.19 -11.96
CA THR A 210 -2.59 -8.90 -11.31
C THR A 210 -2.33 -8.93 -9.82
N CYS A 211 -3.37 -8.71 -9.03
CA CYS A 211 -3.28 -8.75 -7.58
C CYS A 211 -4.59 -9.28 -6.97
N THR A 212 -4.48 -10.02 -5.88
CA THR A 212 -5.64 -10.49 -5.12
C THR A 212 -5.71 -9.83 -3.75
N PHE A 213 -6.86 -9.24 -3.43
CA PHE A 213 -7.16 -8.64 -2.14
C PHE A 213 -8.04 -9.59 -1.34
N THR A 214 -7.73 -9.75 -0.06
CA THR A 214 -8.62 -10.36 0.92
C THR A 214 -9.30 -9.25 1.72
N MET A 215 -10.61 -9.09 1.52
CA MET A 215 -11.45 -8.17 2.29
C MET A 215 -12.18 -8.94 3.39
N VAL A 216 -12.44 -8.26 4.52
CA VAL A 216 -13.25 -8.82 5.61
C VAL A 216 -14.44 -7.91 5.88
N ALA A 217 -15.63 -8.52 5.91
CA ALA A 217 -16.86 -7.88 6.34
C ALA A 217 -16.98 -7.95 7.86
N LEU A 218 -17.17 -6.78 8.47
CA LEU A 218 -17.35 -6.58 9.91
C LEU A 218 -18.72 -5.96 10.16
N ASP A 219 -19.28 -6.27 11.32
CA ASP A 219 -20.44 -5.57 11.83
C ASP A 219 -20.08 -4.11 12.15
N PRO A 220 -20.83 -3.11 11.66
CA PRO A 220 -20.54 -1.70 11.92
C PRO A 220 -20.48 -1.34 13.42
N THR A 221 -21.31 -1.99 14.24
CA THR A 221 -21.45 -1.72 15.67
C THR A 221 -20.52 -2.59 16.50
N THR A 222 -20.55 -3.91 16.30
CA THR A 222 -19.78 -4.84 17.15
C THR A 222 -18.33 -5.00 16.70
N LYS A 223 -17.99 -4.56 15.48
CA LYS A 223 -16.69 -4.78 14.80
C LYS A 223 -16.30 -6.26 14.67
N LYS A 224 -17.23 -7.19 14.90
CA LYS A 224 -17.01 -8.63 14.75
C LYS A 224 -17.20 -9.07 13.28
N PRO A 225 -16.53 -10.13 12.82
CA PRO A 225 -16.74 -10.65 11.48
C PRO A 225 -18.18 -11.12 11.27
N VAL A 226 -18.76 -10.82 10.11
CA VAL A 226 -20.16 -11.14 9.76
C VAL A 226 -20.25 -11.95 8.48
N ASN A 227 -21.31 -12.76 8.35
CA ASN A 227 -21.55 -13.54 7.14
C ASN A 227 -21.94 -12.64 5.96
N ILE A 228 -21.62 -13.11 4.76
CA ILE A 228 -21.84 -12.41 3.48
C ILE A 228 -22.48 -13.35 2.44
N PRO A 229 -23.00 -12.81 1.33
CA PRO A 229 -23.42 -13.61 0.19
C PRO A 229 -22.36 -14.62 -0.29
N ARG A 230 -22.77 -15.88 -0.50
CA ARG A 230 -21.91 -16.89 -1.12
C ARG A 230 -21.76 -16.60 -2.62
N LEU A 231 -20.61 -16.95 -3.17
CA LEU A 231 -20.39 -16.87 -4.61
C LEU A 231 -20.92 -18.13 -5.30
N ILE A 232 -21.76 -17.97 -6.33
CA ILE A 232 -22.18 -19.05 -7.22
C ILE A 232 -21.36 -18.97 -8.50
N CYS A 233 -20.84 -20.12 -8.92
CA CYS A 233 -20.19 -20.29 -10.22
C CYS A 233 -21.21 -20.86 -11.19
N SER A 234 -21.38 -20.21 -12.35
CA SER A 234 -22.28 -20.64 -13.43
C SER A 234 -21.53 -21.33 -14.57
N THR A 235 -20.24 -21.06 -14.74
CA THR A 235 -19.41 -21.60 -15.83
C THR A 235 -18.27 -22.48 -15.32
N PRO A 236 -17.73 -23.42 -16.13
CA PRO A 236 -16.59 -24.25 -15.72
C PRO A 236 -15.32 -23.42 -15.45
N GLU A 237 -15.16 -22.27 -16.12
CA GLU A 237 -14.07 -21.34 -15.86
C GLU A 237 -14.21 -20.68 -14.48
N GLU A 238 -15.40 -20.22 -14.12
CA GLU A 238 -15.69 -19.68 -12.80
C GLU A 238 -15.46 -20.73 -11.70
N GLU A 239 -15.80 -21.99 -11.96
CA GLU A 239 -15.54 -23.09 -11.02
C GLU A 239 -14.03 -23.33 -10.81
N LYS A 240 -13.23 -23.25 -11.88
CA LYS A 240 -11.76 -23.34 -11.79
C LYS A 240 -11.20 -22.18 -10.96
N ILE A 241 -11.68 -20.96 -11.17
CA ILE A 241 -11.28 -19.76 -10.41
C ILE A 241 -11.64 -19.93 -8.93
N PHE A 242 -12.85 -20.40 -8.63
CA PHE A 242 -13.30 -20.61 -7.26
C PHE A 242 -12.48 -21.66 -6.52
N LYS A 243 -12.20 -22.82 -7.16
CA LYS A 243 -11.33 -23.87 -6.60
C LYS A 243 -9.91 -23.36 -6.36
N ALA A 244 -9.37 -22.54 -7.27
CA ALA A 244 -8.06 -21.91 -7.09
C ALA A 244 -8.06 -20.96 -5.88
N GLY A 245 -9.10 -20.13 -5.72
CA GLY A 245 -9.26 -19.25 -4.55
C GLY A 245 -9.41 -20.03 -3.24
N GLU A 246 -10.15 -21.14 -3.25
CA GLU A 246 -10.26 -22.02 -2.08
C GLU A 246 -8.90 -22.63 -1.69
N ALA A 247 -8.15 -23.13 -2.67
CA ALA A 247 -6.81 -23.67 -2.45
C ALA A 247 -5.86 -22.60 -1.88
N LYS A 248 -5.91 -21.37 -2.42
CA LYS A 248 -5.15 -20.22 -1.91
C LYS A 248 -5.51 -19.89 -0.47
N ALA A 249 -6.80 -19.81 -0.15
CA ALA A 249 -7.28 -19.54 1.21
C ALA A 249 -6.81 -20.62 2.20
N LEU A 250 -6.84 -21.89 1.80
CA LEU A 250 -6.36 -23.00 2.61
C LEU A 250 -4.83 -22.95 2.80
N ALA A 251 -4.08 -22.66 1.73
CA ALA A 251 -2.62 -22.50 1.78
C ALA A 251 -2.22 -21.34 2.70
N LYS A 252 -2.91 -20.20 2.62
CA LYS A 252 -2.70 -19.04 3.50
C LYS A 252 -2.92 -19.40 4.97
N LYS A 253 -3.97 -20.18 5.27
CA LYS A 253 -4.24 -20.68 6.63
C LYS A 253 -3.19 -21.67 7.13
N LYS A 254 -2.60 -22.49 6.26
CA LYS A 254 -1.48 -23.38 6.59
C LYS A 254 -0.21 -22.57 6.85
N ASN A 255 0.14 -21.64 5.96
CA ASN A 255 1.34 -20.81 6.06
C ASN A 255 1.33 -19.89 7.29
N LEU A 256 0.15 -19.43 7.73
CA LEU A 256 -0.01 -18.70 8.99
C LEU A 256 0.47 -19.52 10.21
N LYS A 257 0.31 -20.85 10.19
CA LYS A 257 0.76 -21.76 11.27
C LYS A 257 2.23 -22.16 11.16
N THR A 258 2.88 -21.83 10.05
CA THR A 258 4.30 -22.17 9.75
C THR A 258 5.17 -20.91 9.75
N SER A 259 4.67 -19.79 10.29
CA SER A 259 5.40 -18.53 10.26
C SER A 259 6.62 -18.58 11.18
N LEU A 260 7.79 -18.19 10.65
CA LEU A 260 9.12 -18.29 11.26
C LEU A 260 9.32 -17.66 12.64
N LEU A 261 8.40 -16.82 13.12
CA LEU A 261 8.44 -16.40 14.52
C LEU A 261 8.18 -17.57 15.49
N GLU A 262 7.61 -18.67 14.98
CA GLU A 262 7.24 -19.87 15.75
C GLU A 262 8.10 -21.10 15.41
N THR A 263 8.88 -21.09 14.33
CA THR A 263 9.70 -22.25 13.88
C THR A 263 11.16 -21.86 13.79
N GLU A 264 12.04 -22.64 14.44
CA GLU A 264 13.48 -22.44 14.41
C GLU A 264 14.08 -22.59 12.99
N PRO A 265 15.24 -21.97 12.72
CA PRO A 265 15.96 -22.19 11.46
C PRO A 265 16.33 -23.66 11.30
N ASN A 266 16.17 -24.20 10.10
CA ASN A 266 16.53 -25.58 9.82
C ASN A 266 18.07 -25.74 9.85
N ASP A 267 18.58 -26.95 10.05
CA ASP A 267 20.01 -27.27 10.02
C ASP A 267 20.83 -26.56 8.90
N PRO A 268 20.41 -26.56 7.62
CA PRO A 268 21.16 -25.85 6.57
C PRO A 268 21.17 -24.33 6.74
N GLU A 269 20.11 -23.75 7.29
CA GLU A 269 20.02 -22.30 7.54
C GLU A 269 20.85 -21.90 8.75
N SER A 270 20.83 -22.71 9.80
CA SER A 270 21.72 -22.57 10.96
C SER A 270 23.20 -22.66 10.55
N ALA A 271 23.54 -23.61 9.67
CA ALA A 271 24.87 -23.72 9.09
C ALA A 271 25.24 -22.47 8.26
N LEU A 272 24.30 -21.92 7.48
CA LEU A 272 24.53 -20.68 6.73
C LEU A 272 24.78 -19.49 7.66
N ILE A 273 23.99 -19.32 8.72
CA ILE A 273 24.20 -18.27 9.73
C ILE A 273 25.61 -18.37 10.30
N HIS A 274 26.02 -19.56 10.72
CA HIS A 274 27.36 -19.80 11.24
C HIS A 274 28.45 -19.47 10.21
N LYS A 275 28.28 -19.84 8.94
CA LYS A 275 29.22 -19.50 7.85
C LYS A 275 29.32 -17.98 7.62
N ILE A 276 28.21 -17.25 7.63
CA ILE A 276 28.20 -15.79 7.49
C ILE A 276 28.90 -15.14 8.70
N TRP A 277 28.65 -15.65 9.91
CA TRP A 277 29.31 -15.17 11.12
C TRP A 277 30.83 -15.42 11.11
N LEU A 278 31.28 -16.62 10.72
CA LEU A 278 32.71 -16.92 10.54
C LEU A 278 33.35 -15.97 9.52
N ARG A 279 32.63 -15.64 8.45
CA ARG A 279 33.09 -14.69 7.44
C ARG A 279 33.29 -13.28 8.02
N GLN A 280 32.41 -12.84 8.92
CA GLN A 280 32.57 -11.56 9.61
C GLN A 280 33.77 -11.54 10.54
N LEU A 281 33.97 -12.60 11.32
CA LEU A 281 35.15 -12.72 12.16
C LEU A 281 36.44 -12.61 11.33
N ALA A 282 36.49 -13.28 10.18
CA ALA A 282 37.62 -13.22 9.27
C ALA A 282 37.90 -11.80 8.75
N TYR A 283 36.90 -10.94 8.59
CA TYR A 283 37.11 -9.54 8.17
C TYR A 283 37.82 -8.70 9.21
N HIS A 284 37.67 -9.02 10.50
CA HIS A 284 38.25 -8.28 11.61
C HIS A 284 39.55 -8.91 12.15
N ASP A 285 39.88 -10.12 11.74
CA ASP A 285 41.10 -10.81 12.16
C ASP A 285 42.36 -10.15 11.53
N PRO A 286 43.31 -9.62 12.34
CA PRO A 286 44.56 -9.08 11.83
C PRO A 286 45.43 -10.09 11.08
N ASN A 287 45.34 -11.39 11.43
CA ASN A 287 46.15 -12.46 10.84
C ASN A 287 45.58 -12.97 9.51
N ASN A 288 44.33 -12.63 9.19
CA ASN A 288 43.71 -12.95 7.93
C ASN A 288 43.88 -11.80 6.93
N ALA A 289 44.22 -12.10 5.68
CA ALA A 289 44.30 -11.11 4.61
C ALA A 289 42.91 -10.67 4.11
N LEU A 290 41.87 -11.44 4.40
CA LEU A 290 40.51 -11.15 3.96
C LEU A 290 39.97 -9.89 4.66
N ARG A 291 39.52 -8.93 3.87
CA ARG A 291 38.87 -7.70 4.35
C ARG A 291 37.47 -7.59 3.77
N GLN A 292 36.60 -6.89 4.49
CA GLN A 292 35.24 -6.67 4.04
C GLN A 292 35.24 -5.89 2.71
N PRO A 293 34.65 -6.46 1.64
CA PRO A 293 34.53 -5.76 0.37
C PRO A 293 33.67 -4.50 0.48
N THR A 294 33.93 -3.49 -0.36
CA THR A 294 33.18 -2.21 -0.35
C THR A 294 31.73 -2.34 -0.80
N ASN A 295 31.40 -3.38 -1.57
CA ASN A 295 30.03 -3.70 -1.98
C ASN A 295 29.21 -4.40 -0.89
N VAL A 296 29.82 -4.77 0.26
CA VAL A 296 29.13 -5.41 1.39
C VAL A 296 28.83 -4.36 2.45
N ILE A 297 27.55 -4.14 2.75
CA ILE A 297 27.07 -3.11 3.66
C ILE A 297 26.31 -3.75 4.82
N ALA A 298 26.56 -3.29 6.04
CA ALA A 298 25.85 -3.76 7.24
C ALA A 298 24.35 -3.47 7.16
N MET A 299 23.51 -4.44 7.51
CA MET A 299 22.05 -4.33 7.47
C MET A 299 21.52 -3.11 8.24
N SER A 300 22.07 -2.86 9.44
CA SER A 300 21.75 -1.68 10.26
C SER A 300 21.95 -0.34 9.56
N ARG A 301 22.91 -0.24 8.63
CA ARG A 301 23.20 0.97 7.85
C ARG A 301 22.27 1.18 6.65
N THR A 302 21.44 0.19 6.34
CA THR A 302 20.48 0.26 5.21
C THR A 302 19.13 0.87 5.60
N GLN A 303 18.90 1.10 6.89
CA GLN A 303 17.59 1.47 7.40
C GLN A 303 17.20 2.91 7.04
N LEU A 304 15.98 3.09 6.56
CA LEU A 304 15.31 4.38 6.44
C LEU A 304 14.01 4.37 7.23
N SER A 305 13.70 5.46 7.91
CA SER A 305 12.45 5.60 8.66
C SER A 305 11.71 6.87 8.28
N THR A 306 10.39 6.82 8.38
CA THR A 306 9.53 8.00 8.26
C THR A 306 8.43 7.94 9.30
N ALA A 307 8.00 9.11 9.75
CA ALA A 307 6.85 9.29 10.63
C ALA A 307 5.88 10.24 9.95
N SER A 308 4.59 9.92 9.99
CA SER A 308 3.56 10.74 9.36
C SER A 308 2.31 10.75 10.23
N ILE A 309 1.72 11.92 10.41
CA ILE A 309 0.40 12.04 11.03
C ILE A 309 -0.68 11.61 10.05
N MET A 310 -1.62 10.80 10.53
CA MET A 310 -2.70 10.24 9.73
C MET A 310 -3.85 11.24 9.62
N GLN A 311 -3.96 11.88 8.45
CA GLN A 311 -4.93 12.95 8.21
C GLN A 311 -6.29 12.42 7.70
N PRO A 312 -7.40 13.13 7.95
CA PRO A 312 -8.74 12.73 7.50
C PRO A 312 -8.89 12.58 5.98
N GLN A 313 -8.02 13.20 5.18
CA GLN A 313 -8.01 13.06 3.73
C GLN A 313 -7.70 11.64 3.24
N TYR A 314 -7.05 10.82 4.08
CA TYR A 314 -6.69 9.43 3.77
C TYR A 314 -7.62 8.40 4.44
N ARG A 315 -8.77 8.85 4.95
CA ARG A 315 -9.72 7.98 5.65
C ARG A 315 -10.49 7.07 4.68
N ASN A 316 -10.87 5.90 5.18
CA ASN A 316 -11.75 4.98 4.46
C ASN A 316 -13.23 5.44 4.52
N ARG A 317 -14.12 4.69 3.85
CA ARG A 317 -15.58 4.96 3.86
C ARG A 317 -16.18 5.00 5.28
N HIS A 318 -15.61 4.26 6.22
CA HIS A 318 -16.02 4.21 7.64
C HIS A 318 -15.43 5.34 8.50
N GLN A 319 -14.73 6.28 7.85
CA GLN A 319 -14.35 7.63 8.31
C GLN A 319 -13.31 7.71 9.41
N THR A 320 -13.29 6.77 10.34
CA THR A 320 -12.46 6.81 11.54
C THR A 320 -11.08 6.17 11.34
N MET A 321 -10.91 5.40 10.27
CA MET A 321 -9.70 4.63 10.00
C MET A 321 -9.09 5.03 8.65
N ILE A 322 -7.77 4.93 8.56
CA ILE A 322 -7.01 5.16 7.35
C ILE A 322 -7.20 4.00 6.39
N PHE A 323 -7.24 4.35 5.11
CA PHE A 323 -7.42 3.46 4.00
C PHE A 323 -6.16 2.59 3.75
N GLY A 324 -6.36 1.31 3.45
CA GLY A 324 -5.27 0.33 3.28
C GLY A 324 -4.34 0.68 2.12
N GLY A 325 -4.90 1.16 1.02
CA GLY A 325 -4.15 1.58 -0.16
C GLY A 325 -3.21 2.76 0.10
N PHE A 326 -3.58 3.70 0.99
CA PHE A 326 -2.67 4.77 1.38
C PHE A 326 -1.47 4.22 2.14
N HIS A 327 -1.71 3.24 3.02
CA HIS A 327 -0.66 2.54 3.74
C HIS A 327 0.31 1.85 2.76
N LEU A 328 -0.22 1.13 1.76
CA LEU A 328 0.56 0.47 0.71
C LEU A 328 1.40 1.45 -0.11
N LYS A 329 0.84 2.62 -0.46
CA LYS A 329 1.57 3.69 -1.15
C LYS A 329 2.77 4.13 -0.33
N GLN A 330 2.56 4.47 0.95
CA GLN A 330 3.63 4.97 1.81
C GLN A 330 4.73 3.92 2.05
N THR A 331 4.37 2.66 2.27
CA THR A 331 5.34 1.58 2.48
C THR A 331 6.14 1.31 1.21
N PHE A 332 5.50 1.32 0.03
CA PHE A 332 6.17 1.15 -1.25
C PHE A 332 7.14 2.31 -1.54
N GLU A 333 6.71 3.56 -1.36
CA GLU A 333 7.56 4.74 -1.61
C GLU A 333 8.77 4.76 -0.66
N LEU A 334 8.60 4.39 0.61
CA LEU A 334 9.72 4.26 1.54
C LEU A 334 10.67 3.12 1.13
N ALA A 335 10.15 1.97 0.71
CA ALA A 335 10.95 0.84 0.25
C ALA A 335 11.79 1.21 -0.98
N PHE A 336 11.19 1.93 -1.94
CA PHE A 336 11.88 2.47 -3.11
C PHE A 336 13.02 3.39 -2.71
N CYS A 337 12.79 4.34 -1.79
CA CYS A 337 13.82 5.24 -1.28
C CYS A 337 14.96 4.49 -0.58
N CYS A 338 14.64 3.45 0.20
CA CYS A 338 15.62 2.61 0.89
C CYS A 338 16.50 1.85 -0.10
N ALA A 339 15.91 1.19 -1.10
CA ALA A 339 16.64 0.53 -2.18
C ALA A 339 17.51 1.51 -2.98
N ALA A 340 16.97 2.68 -3.34
CA ALA A 340 17.70 3.69 -4.08
C ALA A 340 18.88 4.27 -3.28
N SER A 341 18.68 4.54 -1.99
CA SER A 341 19.72 5.05 -1.09
C SER A 341 20.83 4.05 -0.86
N PHE A 342 20.52 2.76 -0.81
CA PHE A 342 21.49 1.68 -0.63
C PHE A 342 22.32 1.41 -1.88
N ALA A 343 21.66 1.31 -3.03
CA ALA A 343 22.35 1.01 -4.28
C ALA A 343 22.97 2.25 -4.93
N HIS A 344 22.57 3.46 -4.54
CA HIS A 344 22.89 4.70 -5.25
C HIS A 344 22.57 4.59 -6.75
N ALA A 345 21.44 3.95 -7.07
CA ALA A 345 20.95 3.67 -8.40
C ALA A 345 19.42 3.61 -8.37
N ARG A 346 18.77 3.81 -9.52
CA ARG A 346 17.31 3.68 -9.61
C ARG A 346 16.90 2.21 -9.48
N PRO A 347 16.08 1.84 -8.48
CA PRO A 347 15.56 0.49 -8.37
C PRO A 347 14.37 0.28 -9.32
N THR A 348 14.31 -0.90 -9.92
CA THR A 348 13.17 -1.37 -10.72
C THR A 348 12.35 -2.34 -9.87
N PHE A 349 11.06 -2.10 -9.73
CA PHE A 349 10.19 -2.99 -8.95
C PHE A 349 9.98 -4.33 -9.68
N ILE A 350 10.05 -5.44 -8.94
CA ILE A 350 9.82 -6.79 -9.46
C ILE A 350 8.49 -7.33 -8.92
N SER A 351 8.35 -7.40 -7.60
CA SER A 351 7.18 -7.99 -6.95
C SER A 351 7.00 -7.50 -5.52
N ALA A 352 5.78 -7.59 -5.04
CA ALA A 352 5.44 -7.43 -3.62
C ALA A 352 4.97 -8.76 -3.07
N ASP A 353 5.46 -9.14 -1.90
CA ASP A 353 5.03 -10.36 -1.24
C ASP A 353 3.66 -10.20 -0.58
N PRO A 354 2.96 -11.32 -0.29
CA PRO A 354 1.74 -11.28 0.49
C PRO A 354 1.93 -10.56 1.83
N CYS A 355 1.04 -9.62 2.12
CA CYS A 355 1.04 -8.85 3.36
C CYS A 355 -0.34 -8.86 4.04
N THR A 356 -0.35 -8.80 5.37
CA THR A 356 -1.56 -8.79 6.20
C THR A 356 -1.63 -7.52 7.03
N PHE A 357 -2.78 -6.84 7.00
CA PHE A 357 -3.08 -5.70 7.85
C PHE A 357 -3.60 -6.21 9.20
N ARG A 358 -2.75 -6.20 10.22
CA ARG A 358 -3.03 -6.77 11.54
C ARG A 358 -3.88 -5.88 12.42
N ASN A 359 -3.62 -4.57 12.39
CA ASN A 359 -4.33 -3.60 13.21
C ASN A 359 -4.75 -2.40 12.36
N PRO A 360 -5.96 -1.85 12.60
CA PRO A 360 -6.41 -0.64 11.93
C PRO A 360 -5.58 0.57 12.37
N VAL A 361 -5.53 1.58 11.51
CA VAL A 361 -4.80 2.83 11.74
C VAL A 361 -5.83 3.96 11.91
N PRO A 362 -6.07 4.47 13.13
CA PRO A 362 -7.03 5.55 13.35
C PRO A 362 -6.56 6.87 12.74
N VAL A 363 -7.52 7.69 12.28
CA VAL A 363 -7.25 9.08 11.91
C VAL A 363 -6.76 9.85 13.15
N GLY A 364 -5.74 10.68 12.97
CA GLY A 364 -5.08 11.44 14.04
C GLY A 364 -3.89 10.73 14.68
N SER A 365 -3.71 9.43 14.46
CA SER A 365 -2.55 8.69 14.97
C SER A 365 -1.27 8.99 14.17
N VAL A 366 -0.11 8.66 14.74
CA VAL A 366 1.18 8.74 14.06
C VAL A 366 1.56 7.37 13.51
N LEU A 367 1.75 7.29 12.20
CA LEU A 367 2.26 6.11 11.51
C LEU A 367 3.78 6.19 11.41
N TYR A 368 4.46 5.20 11.99
CA TYR A 368 5.89 5.01 11.90
C TYR A 368 6.17 3.86 10.94
N LEU A 369 6.95 4.15 9.91
CA LEU A 369 7.41 3.16 8.94
C LEU A 369 8.94 3.05 9.02
N THR A 370 9.46 1.83 8.96
CA THR A 370 10.90 1.57 8.93
C THR A 370 11.18 0.56 7.82
N ALA A 371 11.89 1.00 6.78
CA ALA A 371 12.35 0.16 5.69
C ALA A 371 13.79 -0.28 5.95
N THR A 372 14.06 -1.57 5.74
CA THR A 372 15.36 -2.21 5.92
C THR A 372 15.60 -3.16 4.75
N ILE A 373 16.81 -3.14 4.19
CA ILE A 373 17.20 -4.16 3.21
C ILE A 373 17.59 -5.40 3.98
N VAL A 374 16.80 -6.46 3.82
CA VAL A 374 16.93 -7.67 4.64
C VAL A 374 17.66 -8.78 3.89
N TYR A 375 17.65 -8.76 2.55
CA TYR A 375 18.31 -9.76 1.72
C TYR A 375 18.71 -9.18 0.37
N THR A 376 19.80 -9.72 -0.18
CA THR A 376 20.28 -9.42 -1.53
C THR A 376 20.50 -10.72 -2.29
N ASP A 377 20.18 -10.72 -3.58
CA ASP A 377 20.45 -11.82 -4.50
C ASP A 377 21.26 -11.30 -5.70
N PRO A 378 22.49 -11.79 -5.95
CA PRO A 378 23.13 -12.92 -5.27
C PRO A 378 23.42 -12.72 -3.77
N PRO A 379 23.38 -13.79 -2.95
CA PRO A 379 23.63 -13.69 -1.51
C PRO A 379 25.10 -13.37 -1.20
N ILE A 380 25.41 -13.13 0.07
CA ILE A 380 26.81 -12.99 0.49
C ILE A 380 27.59 -14.29 0.35
N LEU A 381 26.97 -15.41 0.73
CA LEU A 381 27.51 -16.76 0.64
C LEU A 381 26.42 -17.70 0.12
N GLU A 382 26.82 -18.65 -0.70
CA GLU A 382 26.00 -19.80 -1.05
C GLU A 382 25.93 -20.81 0.09
N GLU A 383 25.04 -21.81 -0.02
CA GLU A 383 24.93 -22.88 0.99
C GLU A 383 26.24 -23.66 1.15
N ASP A 384 27.02 -23.77 0.08
CA ASP A 384 28.34 -24.41 0.09
C ASP A 384 29.42 -23.53 0.74
N GLY A 385 29.14 -22.25 0.99
CA GLY A 385 30.09 -21.27 1.55
C GLY A 385 30.95 -20.57 0.49
N SER A 386 30.73 -20.85 -0.78
CA SER A 386 31.34 -20.14 -1.90
C SER A 386 30.73 -18.73 -2.07
N GLU A 387 31.49 -17.83 -2.66
CA GLU A 387 30.99 -16.50 -3.03
C GLU A 387 30.27 -16.58 -4.37
N PRO A 388 28.99 -16.17 -4.45
CA PRO A 388 28.29 -16.21 -5.71
C PRO A 388 28.80 -15.13 -6.65
N LYS A 389 28.97 -15.53 -7.91
CA LYS A 389 29.37 -14.65 -9.01
C LYS A 389 28.14 -14.07 -9.68
N GLN A 390 28.27 -12.82 -10.13
CA GLN A 390 27.29 -12.19 -11.00
C GLN A 390 27.20 -12.97 -12.33
N LYS A 391 26.00 -13.09 -12.88
CA LYS A 391 25.78 -13.77 -14.18
C LYS A 391 26.52 -13.06 -15.31
N ASP A 392 26.49 -11.73 -15.31
CA ASP A 392 27.28 -10.87 -16.18
C ASP A 392 28.15 -9.93 -15.33
N PRO A 393 29.49 -10.13 -15.29
CA PRO A 393 30.39 -9.26 -14.57
C PRO A 393 30.44 -7.81 -15.10
N LYS A 394 30.10 -7.59 -16.38
CA LYS A 394 30.14 -6.24 -16.97
C LYS A 394 28.91 -5.42 -16.59
N ASN A 395 27.76 -6.07 -16.44
CA ASN A 395 26.49 -5.44 -16.07
C ASN A 395 25.89 -6.16 -14.86
N PRO A 396 26.43 -5.94 -13.65
CA PRO A 396 25.94 -6.61 -12.46
C PRO A 396 24.51 -6.17 -12.13
N VAL A 397 23.65 -7.11 -11.78
CA VAL A 397 22.29 -6.86 -11.34
C VAL A 397 22.06 -7.56 -10.01
N THR A 398 21.68 -6.79 -9.00
CA THR A 398 21.33 -7.34 -7.69
C THR A 398 19.83 -7.18 -7.45
N ARG A 399 19.16 -8.24 -7.01
CA ARG A 399 17.80 -8.15 -6.46
C ARG A 399 17.89 -7.81 -4.98
N LEU A 400 17.20 -6.74 -4.58
CA LEU A 400 17.12 -6.26 -3.21
C LEU A 400 15.75 -6.64 -2.65
N HIS A 401 15.72 -7.30 -1.50
CA HIS A 401 14.50 -7.54 -0.75
C HIS A 401 14.43 -6.56 0.41
N VAL A 402 13.42 -5.70 0.38
CA VAL A 402 13.20 -4.63 1.34
C VAL A 402 12.00 -4.98 2.21
N ARG A 403 12.23 -5.05 3.52
CA ARG A 403 11.19 -5.21 4.54
C ARG A 403 10.82 -3.84 5.07
N VAL A 404 9.52 -3.54 5.11
CA VAL A 404 8.97 -2.33 5.73
C VAL A 404 8.09 -2.74 6.89
N ASP A 405 8.54 -2.42 8.10
CA ASP A 405 7.77 -2.60 9.32
C ASP A 405 6.94 -1.35 9.60
N SER A 406 5.65 -1.56 9.89
CA SER A 406 4.74 -0.47 10.18
C SER A 406 4.17 -0.56 11.60
N LYS A 407 4.17 0.58 12.29
CA LYS A 407 3.71 0.74 13.67
C LYS A 407 2.88 2.00 13.79
N VAL A 408 1.72 1.90 14.43
CA VAL A 408 0.88 3.05 14.77
C VAL A 408 1.05 3.40 16.24
N ARG A 409 1.10 4.68 16.55
CA ARG A 409 1.07 5.22 17.91
C ARG A 409 0.07 6.35 18.04
N ASP A 410 -0.56 6.44 19.20
CA ASP A 410 -1.37 7.60 19.55
C ASP A 410 -0.46 8.84 19.71
N VAL A 411 -1.01 10.03 19.49
CA VAL A 411 -0.24 11.30 19.63
C VAL A 411 0.26 11.51 21.05
N GLU A 412 -0.50 11.02 22.03
CA GLU A 412 -0.11 11.02 23.44
C GLU A 412 1.01 10.00 23.75
N HIS A 413 1.46 9.24 22.74
CA HIS A 413 2.52 8.22 22.83
C HIS A 413 2.25 7.11 23.84
N GLY A 414 0.99 6.92 24.26
CA GLY A 414 0.61 5.91 25.25
C GLY A 414 0.74 4.48 24.75
N ASN A 415 0.18 4.17 23.57
CA ASN A 415 0.14 2.80 23.04
C ASN A 415 0.76 2.70 21.65
N ALA A 416 1.51 1.63 21.41
CA ALA A 416 2.09 1.30 20.11
C ALA A 416 1.56 -0.05 19.63
N LYS A 417 1.00 -0.09 18.42
CA LYS A 417 0.48 -1.33 17.82
C LYS A 417 1.15 -1.59 16.47
N PRO A 418 1.65 -2.81 16.19
CA PRO A 418 2.15 -3.15 14.86
C PRO A 418 0.96 -3.29 13.91
N THR A 419 1.01 -2.60 12.78
CA THR A 419 -0.10 -2.57 11.81
C THR A 419 0.11 -3.58 10.69
N GLY A 420 1.36 -3.82 10.28
CA GLY A 420 1.70 -4.76 9.23
C GLY A 420 3.21 -4.82 8.96
N GLN A 421 3.59 -5.81 8.18
CA GLN A 421 4.92 -5.95 7.59
C GLN A 421 4.72 -6.12 6.08
N PHE A 422 5.45 -5.35 5.30
CA PHE A 422 5.37 -5.33 3.84
C PHE A 422 6.75 -5.67 3.28
N ASN A 423 6.83 -6.60 2.34
CA ASN A 423 8.11 -6.94 1.72
C ASN A 423 8.03 -6.71 0.21
N TYR A 424 9.02 -5.99 -0.31
CA TYR A 424 9.10 -5.59 -1.71
C TYR A 424 10.43 -6.04 -2.29
N THR A 425 10.39 -6.54 -3.51
CA THR A 425 11.58 -6.96 -4.26
C THR A 425 11.84 -5.98 -5.39
N PHE A 426 13.07 -5.48 -5.46
CA PHE A 426 13.54 -4.57 -6.50
C PHE A 426 14.79 -5.14 -7.17
N SER A 427 15.08 -4.78 -8.43
CA SER A 427 16.40 -4.97 -9.05
C SER A 427 17.14 -3.64 -9.16
N VAL A 428 18.46 -3.70 -9.00
CA VAL A 428 19.36 -2.55 -9.20
C VAL A 428 20.54 -2.95 -10.09
N PRO A 429 21.00 -2.08 -10.99
CA PRO A 429 22.11 -2.35 -11.91
C PRO A 429 23.48 -2.12 -11.23
N LYS A 430 23.67 -2.68 -10.04
CA LYS A 430 24.93 -2.65 -9.29
C LYS A 430 25.12 -3.96 -8.53
N ASP A 431 26.37 -4.30 -8.25
CA ASP A 431 26.72 -5.38 -7.32
C ASP A 431 26.79 -4.81 -5.90
N VAL A 432 25.80 -5.12 -5.07
CA VAL A 432 25.70 -4.66 -3.68
C VAL A 432 25.14 -5.80 -2.82
N LYS A 433 25.65 -5.96 -1.61
CA LYS A 433 25.30 -7.08 -0.72
C LYS A 433 25.02 -6.59 0.69
N VAL A 434 24.01 -7.16 1.33
CA VAL A 434 23.67 -6.83 2.71
C VAL A 434 24.22 -7.86 3.68
N LEU A 435 24.72 -7.38 4.83
CA LEU A 435 25.36 -8.21 5.85
C LEU A 435 24.63 -8.10 7.22
N PRO A 436 23.95 -9.16 7.70
CA PRO A 436 23.34 -9.19 9.03
C PRO A 436 24.39 -9.38 10.13
N HIS A 437 24.35 -8.62 11.23
CA HIS A 437 25.29 -8.72 12.35
C HIS A 437 24.65 -9.28 13.62
N THR A 438 23.40 -8.93 13.90
CA THR A 438 22.68 -9.39 15.09
C THR A 438 21.83 -10.62 14.80
N TYR A 439 21.52 -11.42 15.82
CA TYR A 439 20.64 -12.59 15.66
C TYR A 439 19.29 -12.21 15.01
N GLN A 440 18.72 -11.07 15.40
CA GLN A 440 17.49 -10.56 14.78
C GLN A 440 17.66 -10.30 13.27
N GLU A 441 18.78 -9.70 12.87
CA GLU A 441 19.09 -9.47 11.45
C GLU A 441 19.32 -10.78 10.69
N TYR A 442 19.94 -11.79 11.31
CA TYR A 442 20.06 -13.13 10.73
C TYR A 442 18.68 -13.76 10.50
N MET A 443 17.76 -13.66 11.47
CA MET A 443 16.40 -14.17 11.32
C MET A 443 15.65 -13.45 10.19
N MET A 444 15.80 -12.12 10.09
CA MET A 444 15.24 -11.34 8.99
C MET A 444 15.81 -11.76 7.63
N TYR A 445 17.12 -12.00 7.56
CA TYR A 445 17.81 -12.42 6.34
C TYR A 445 17.33 -13.79 5.86
N ILE A 446 17.18 -14.76 6.76
CA ILE A 446 16.68 -16.10 6.43
C ILE A 446 15.20 -16.06 6.03
N ASP A 447 14.35 -15.33 6.75
CA ASP A 447 12.93 -15.15 6.38
C ASP A 447 12.79 -14.55 4.98
N ALA A 448 13.55 -13.50 4.68
CA ALA A 448 13.60 -12.88 3.36
C ALA A 448 14.08 -13.85 2.28
N ARG A 449 15.13 -14.64 2.55
CA ARG A 449 15.65 -15.66 1.63
C ARG A 449 14.58 -16.73 1.31
N ARG A 450 13.82 -17.19 2.30
CA ARG A 450 12.71 -18.14 2.08
C ARG A 450 11.63 -17.52 1.20
N ARG A 451 11.25 -16.28 1.45
CA ARG A 451 10.24 -15.56 0.65
C ARG A 451 10.65 -15.40 -0.80
N VAL A 452 11.89 -14.98 -1.06
CA VAL A 452 12.41 -14.86 -2.44
C VAL A 452 12.39 -16.21 -3.15
N ARG A 453 12.83 -17.29 -2.49
CA ARG A 453 12.76 -18.65 -3.05
C ARG A 453 11.34 -19.10 -3.37
N LEU A 454 10.39 -18.85 -2.48
CA LEU A 454 8.97 -19.16 -2.71
C LEU A 454 8.42 -18.35 -3.89
N GLY A 455 8.79 -17.08 -3.99
CA GLY A 455 8.46 -16.22 -5.13
C GLY A 455 9.01 -16.77 -6.45
N ASP A 456 10.28 -17.18 -6.47
CA ASP A 456 10.91 -17.74 -7.67
C ASP A 456 10.30 -19.08 -8.12
N VAL A 457 9.72 -19.85 -7.20
CA VAL A 457 8.97 -21.07 -7.53
C VAL A 457 7.61 -20.70 -8.12
N GLN A 458 6.89 -19.76 -7.50
CA GLN A 458 5.59 -19.32 -8.00
C GLN A 458 5.70 -18.70 -9.40
N ASP A 459 6.67 -17.80 -9.61
CA ASP A 459 6.86 -17.13 -10.90
C ASP A 459 7.18 -18.16 -12.02
N ARG A 460 7.92 -19.23 -11.70
CA ARG A 460 8.17 -20.34 -12.64
C ARG A 460 6.91 -21.12 -13.00
N LEU A 461 6.06 -21.41 -12.02
CA LEU A 461 4.77 -22.10 -12.26
C LEU A 461 3.85 -21.23 -13.13
N ASP A 462 3.74 -19.94 -12.80
CA ASP A 462 2.90 -18.99 -13.53
C ASP A 462 3.37 -18.83 -15.00
N HIS A 463 4.68 -18.86 -15.26
CA HIS A 463 5.23 -18.84 -16.62
C HIS A 463 4.96 -20.15 -17.37
N THR A 464 5.10 -21.30 -16.71
CA THR A 464 4.82 -22.61 -17.34
C THR A 464 3.35 -22.73 -17.74
N ASP A 465 2.42 -22.31 -16.86
CA ASP A 465 0.99 -22.29 -17.15
C ASP A 465 0.65 -21.32 -18.30
N SER A 466 1.36 -20.19 -18.39
CA SER A 466 1.21 -19.22 -19.48
C SER A 466 1.69 -19.78 -20.83
N GLU A 467 2.78 -20.55 -20.86
CA GLU A 467 3.27 -21.23 -22.06
C GLU A 467 2.32 -22.35 -22.51
N ILE A 468 1.78 -23.13 -21.58
CA ILE A 468 0.77 -24.15 -21.86
C ILE A 468 -0.51 -23.51 -22.44
N HIS A 469 -0.96 -22.40 -21.86
CA HIS A 469 -2.11 -21.66 -22.39
C HIS A 469 -1.85 -21.08 -23.79
N LYS A 470 -0.63 -20.60 -24.07
CA LYS A 470 -0.24 -20.17 -25.43
C LYS A 470 -0.27 -21.33 -26.41
N LEU A 471 0.30 -22.48 -26.06
CA LEU A 471 0.29 -23.69 -26.90
C LEU A 471 -1.15 -24.15 -27.21
N GLN A 472 -2.02 -24.22 -26.20
CA GLN A 472 -3.44 -24.58 -26.39
C GLN A 472 -4.22 -23.57 -27.23
N SER A 473 -3.88 -22.27 -27.16
CA SER A 473 -4.51 -21.26 -28.02
C SER A 473 -4.06 -21.36 -29.49
N VAL A 474 -2.81 -21.76 -29.75
CA VAL A 474 -2.28 -21.98 -31.09
C VAL A 474 -2.87 -23.25 -31.72
N ASP A 475 -3.03 -24.31 -30.92
CA ASP A 475 -3.67 -25.55 -31.39
C ASP A 475 -5.16 -25.35 -31.72
N ASN A 476 -5.88 -24.50 -30.97
CA ASN A 476 -7.27 -24.16 -31.29
C ASN A 476 -7.43 -23.25 -32.54
N ILE A 477 -6.41 -22.45 -32.88
CA ILE A 477 -6.42 -21.65 -34.12
C ILE A 477 -6.19 -22.56 -35.35
N ASN A 478 -5.32 -23.57 -35.21
CA ASN A 478 -4.99 -24.52 -36.29
C ASN A 478 -6.04 -25.62 -36.51
N LEU A 479 -7.10 -25.69 -35.69
CA LEU A 479 -8.22 -26.63 -35.84
C LEU A 479 -9.45 -26.00 -36.52
N THR A 480 -9.34 -24.76 -37.01
CA THR A 480 -10.43 -24.03 -37.67
C THR A 480 -10.10 -23.52 -39.09
N GLU A 481 -9.27 -24.26 -39.83
CA GLU A 481 -9.18 -24.16 -41.30
C GLU A 481 -9.59 -25.46 -41.99
#